data_AF-A0A1N7LYA5-F1
#
_entry.id   AF-A0A1N7LYA5-F1
#
_cell.length_a   1.000
_cell.length_b   1.000
_cell.length_c   1.000
_cell.angle_alpha   90.00
_cell.angle_beta   90.00
_cell.angle_gamma   90.00
#
_symmetry.space_group_name_H-M   'P 1'
#
loop_
_entity.id
_entity.type
_entity.pdbx_description
1 polymer ?
#
loop_
_entity_poly.entity_id
_entity_poly.type
_entity_poly.pdbx_seq_one_letter_code
_entity_poly.pdbx_strand_id
1 'polypeptide(L)' 'MGRLLKWLFYLVILAAIALVAYAYLGEFFGADFSPPQAEIRQPVDLDVD' A
#
# COMPACT_ATOMS: atom_id res chain seq x y z
N MET A 1 -0.54 -25.94 24.42
CA MET A 1 0.03 -25.40 23.17
C MET A 1 -1.02 -24.76 22.24
N GLY A 2 -2.18 -25.37 21.97
CA GLY A 2 -3.17 -24.81 21.02
C GLY A 2 -3.82 -23.46 21.40
N ARG A 3 -3.89 -23.10 22.69
CA ARG A 3 -4.41 -21.80 23.13
C ARG A 3 -3.54 -20.63 22.69
N LEU A 4 -2.22 -20.77 22.74
CA LEU A 4 -1.29 -19.72 22.33
C LEU A 4 -1.35 -19.51 20.80
N LEU A 5 -1.44 -20.60 20.05
CA LEU A 5 -1.57 -20.55 18.59
C LEU A 5 -2.86 -19.85 18.14
N LYS A 6 -3.98 -20.06 18.84
CA LYS A 6 -5.23 -19.32 18.60
C LYS A 6 -5.04 -17.81 18.77
N TRP A 7 -4.38 -17.38 19.84
CA TRP A 7 -4.07 -15.96 20.07
C TRP A 7 -3.15 -15.38 19.01
N LEU A 8 -2.10 -16.10 18.61
CA LEU A 8 -1.22 -15.68 17.52
C LEU A 8 -1.98 -15.50 16.22
N PHE A 9 -2.92 -16.39 15.90
CA PHE A 9 -3.75 -16.27 14.70
C PHE A 9 -4.62 -15.00 14.74
N TYR A 10 -5.26 -14.70 15.88
CA TYR A 10 -6.01 -13.45 16.03
C TYR A 10 -5.12 -12.21 15.89
N LEU A 11 -3.91 -12.24 16.45
CA LEU A 11 -2.95 -11.13 16.32
C LEU A 11 -2.49 -10.93 14.87
N VAL A 12 -2.28 -12.00 14.12
CA VAL A 12 -1.93 -11.90 12.68
C VAL A 12 -3.07 -11.26 11.90
N ILE A 13 -4.32 -11.66 12.17
CA ILE A 13 -5.50 -11.03 11.54
C ILE A 13 -5.58 -9.55 11.92
N LEU A 14 -5.41 -9.23 13.20
CA LEU A 14 -5.44 -7.85 13.68
C LEU A 14 -4.35 -7.00 13.00
N ALA A 15 -3.12 -7.53 12.88
CA ALA A 15 -2.02 -6.86 12.20
C ALA A 15 -2.32 -6.64 10.71
N ALA A 16 -2.92 -7.63 10.03
CA ALA A 16 -3.34 -7.48 8.64
C ALA A 16 -4.40 -6.39 8.48
N ILE A 17 -5.41 -6.35 9.37
CA ILE A 17 -6.44 -5.30 9.37
C ILE A 17 -5.81 -3.93 9.62
N ALA A 18 -4.89 -3.82 10.59
CA ALA A 18 -4.21 -2.57 10.88
C ALA A 18 -3.38 -2.07 9.68
N LEU A 19 -2.71 -2.98 8.97
CA LEU A 19 -1.94 -2.66 7.77
C LEU A 19 -2.84 -2.17 6.63
N VAL A 20 -3.98 -2.83 6.40
CA VAL A 20 -4.98 -2.38 5.43
C VAL A 20 -5.52 -1.00 5.82
N ALA A 21 -5.91 -0.80 7.09
CA ALA A 21 -6.40 0.49 7.57
C ALA A 21 -5.35 1.59 7.37
N TYR A 22 -4.08 1.32 7.66
CA TYR A 22 -2.98 2.27 7.44
C TYR A 22 -2.77 2.60 5.96
N ALA A 23 -2.94 1.64 5.04
CA ALA A 23 -2.84 1.93 3.61
C ALA A 23 -3.91 2.92 3.11
N TYR A 24 -5.09 2.94 3.74
CA TYR A 24 -6.18 3.85 3.37
C TYR A 24 -6.21 5.14 4.19
N LEU A 25 -5.81 5.10 5.46
CA LEU A 25 -5.87 6.25 6.37
C LEU A 25 -4.49 6.88 6.64
N GLY A 26 -3.39 6.30 6.15
CA GLY A 26 -2.03 6.75 6.49
C GLY A 26 -1.75 8.21 6.12
N GLU A 27 -2.41 8.75 5.09
CA GLU A 27 -2.36 10.17 4.74
C GLU A 27 -2.81 11.09 5.89
N PHE A 28 -3.83 10.68 6.67
CA PHE A 28 -4.26 11.43 7.86
C PHE A 28 -3.23 11.41 9.00
N PHE A 29 -2.28 10.47 8.96
CA PHE A 29 -1.17 10.35 9.91
C PHE A 29 0.13 10.95 9.36
N GLY A 30 0.09 11.63 8.20
CA GLY A 30 1.23 12.30 7.59
C GLY A 30 2.12 11.40 6.71
N ALA A 31 1.63 10.22 6.30
CA ALA A 31 2.31 9.40 5.30
C ALA A 31 1.87 9.83 3.90
N ASP A 32 2.81 10.21 3.03
CA ASP A 32 2.53 10.53 1.63
C ASP A 32 2.65 9.27 0.77
N PHE A 33 1.52 8.83 0.20
CA PHE A 33 1.47 7.70 -0.73
C PHE A 33 1.34 8.13 -2.19
N SER A 34 1.41 9.43 -2.47
CA SER A 34 1.26 9.96 -3.81
C SER A 34 2.45 9.57 -4.69
N PRO A 35 2.23 9.22 -5.96
CA PRO A 35 3.34 9.06 -6.89
C PRO A 35 4.07 10.41 -7.06
N PRO A 36 5.40 10.38 -7.27
CA PRO A 36 6.14 11.60 -7.54
C PRO A 36 5.59 12.28 -8.80
N GLN A 37 5.20 13.54 -8.68
CA GLN A 37 4.69 14.32 -9.80
C GLN A 37 5.87 14.86 -10.62
N ALA A 38 6.39 14.03 -11.52
CA ALA A 38 7.42 14.40 -12.47
C ALA A 38 6.86 14.39 -13.89
N GLU A 39 7.26 15.38 -14.69
CA GLU A 39 6.94 15.40 -16.10
C GLU A 39 7.76 14.32 -16.84
N ILE A 40 7.08 13.37 -17.47
CA ILE A 40 7.70 12.32 -18.29
C ILE A 40 7.47 12.67 -19.76
N ARG A 41 8.56 12.89 -20.49
CA ARG A 41 8.53 13.08 -21.95
C ARG A 41 9.26 11.93 -22.62
N GLN A 42 8.57 11.22 -23.51
CA GLN A 42 9.15 10.18 -24.34
C GLN A 42 8.94 10.54 -25.81
N PRO A 43 10.01 10.58 -26.64
CA PRO A 43 9.84 10.77 -28.07
C PRO A 43 9.09 9.58 -28.65
N VAL A 44 8.14 9.85 -29.55
CA VAL A 44 7.39 8.84 -30.29
C VAL A 44 7.70 9.03 -31.76
N ASP A 45 8.17 7.97 -32.40
CA ASP A 45 8.32 7.94 -33.85
C ASP A 45 6.91 7.81 -34.45
N LEU A 46 6.51 8.82 -35.22
CA LEU A 46 5.21 8.85 -35.89
C LEU A 46 5.42 8.36 -37.33
N ASP A 47 4.95 7.15 -37.61
CA ASP A 47 4.93 6.61 -38.97
C ASP A 47 3.78 7.25 -39.75
N VAL A 48 4.09 7.89 -40.87
CA VAL A 48 3.11 8.61 -41.70
C VAL A 48 3.22 8.08 -43.12
N ASP A 49 2.27 7.23 -43.50
CA ASP A 49 2.04 6.75 -44.87
C ASP A 49 1.24 7.77 -45.72
#